data_AF-A0A346N1P2-F1
#
_entry.id   AF-A0A346N1P2-F1
#
_cell.length_a   1.000
_cell.length_b   1.000
_cell.length_c   1.000
_cell.angle_alpha   90.00
_cell.angle_beta   90.00
_cell.angle_gamma   90.00
#
_symmetry.space_group_name_H-M   'P 1'
#
loop_
_entity.id
_entity.type
_entity.pdbx_description
1 polymer ?
#
loop_
_entity_poly.entity_id
_entity_poly.type
_entity_poly.pdbx_seq_one_letter_code
_entity_poly.pdbx_strand_id
1 'polypeptide(L)'
;MRISPTILTLALARQLSGPLRYTDDYSPQVLDLVWRRTGLRQRDLAVALGTFCEKGWLKRYQREGHERYRLTIDGGIQLHGQRDPLWKHWQEDWMLQRLRQRRRGAGSEPRQRRESDLAAA
;
A
#
# COMPACT_ATOMS: atom_id res chain seq x y z
N MET A 1 -9.19 -5.55 -13.59
CA MET A 1 -8.80 -6.52 -12.56
C MET A 1 -9.13 -5.91 -11.20
N ARG A 2 -10.09 -6.47 -10.46
CA ARG A 2 -10.41 -6.02 -9.09
C ARG A 2 -9.35 -6.59 -8.15
N ILE A 3 -8.68 -5.73 -7.38
CA ILE A 3 -7.72 -6.18 -6.36
C ILE A 3 -8.56 -6.65 -5.16
N SER A 4 -8.27 -7.85 -4.66
CA SER A 4 -8.99 -8.41 -3.52
C SER A 4 -8.77 -7.54 -2.26
N PRO A 5 -9.80 -7.30 -1.43
CA PRO A 5 -9.67 -6.62 -0.13
C PRO A 5 -8.59 -7.25 0.76
N THR A 6 -8.37 -8.57 0.65
CA THR A 6 -7.30 -9.28 1.35
C THR A 6 -5.91 -8.78 0.97
N ILE A 7 -5.67 -8.53 -0.33
CA ILE A 7 -4.39 -8.05 -0.85
C ILE A 7 -4.15 -6.59 -0.46
N LEU A 8 -5.20 -5.77 -0.49
CA LEU A 8 -5.15 -4.38 0.00
C LEU A 8 -4.83 -4.34 1.49
N THR A 9 -5.46 -5.22 2.26
CA THR A 9 -5.26 -5.36 3.70
C THR A 9 -3.80 -5.75 3.99
N LEU A 10 -3.29 -6.77 3.29
CA LEU A 10 -1.92 -7.26 3.47
C LEU A 10 -0.87 -6.23 3.03
N ALA A 11 -1.12 -5.48 1.97
CA ALA A 11 -0.24 -4.41 1.51
C ALA A 11 -0.12 -3.28 2.55
N LEU A 12 -1.24 -2.83 3.13
CA LEU A 12 -1.23 -1.85 4.20
C LEU A 12 -0.57 -2.43 5.45
N ALA A 13 -0.91 -3.68 5.80
CA ALA A 13 -0.40 -4.36 6.99
C ALA A 13 1.12 -4.43 7.00
N ARG A 14 1.75 -4.78 5.87
CA ARG A 14 3.21 -4.87 5.76
C ARG A 14 3.93 -3.54 5.82
N GLN A 15 3.27 -2.45 5.42
CA GLN A 15 3.84 -1.10 5.56
C GLN A 15 3.67 -0.56 6.99
N LEU A 16 2.55 -0.89 7.63
CA LEU A 16 2.27 -0.54 9.03
C LEU A 16 3.11 -1.37 10.00
N SER A 17 3.41 -2.62 9.68
CA SER A 17 4.36 -3.46 10.41
C SER A 17 5.81 -3.00 10.20
N GLY A 18 6.07 -1.82 9.65
CA GLY A 18 7.37 -1.15 9.63
C GLY A 18 7.57 -0.22 10.85
N PRO A 19 8.12 1.00 10.67
CA PRO A 19 8.58 1.91 11.75
C PRO A 19 7.45 2.59 12.55
N LEU A 20 6.20 2.16 12.41
CA LEU A 20 5.04 2.83 12.98
C LEU A 20 4.70 2.18 14.33
N ARG A 21 4.74 2.98 15.40
CA ARG A 21 4.56 2.49 16.77
C ARG A 21 3.06 2.36 17.07
N TYR A 22 2.65 1.26 17.68
CA TYR A 22 1.25 0.99 18.04
C TYR A 22 0.64 2.02 19.01
N THR A 23 1.46 2.92 19.56
CA THR A 23 1.06 4.03 20.44
C THR A 23 0.66 5.31 19.70
N ASP A 24 0.94 5.40 18.39
CA ASP A 24 0.87 6.68 17.68
C ASP A 24 -0.50 6.93 17.06
N ASP A 25 -0.88 8.21 17.02
CA ASP A 25 -2.08 8.70 16.38
C ASP A 25 -1.78 9.04 14.91
N TYR A 26 -2.30 8.25 13.98
CA TYR A 26 -2.10 8.43 12.55
C TYR A 26 -3.11 9.40 11.97
N SER A 27 -2.62 10.46 11.34
CA SER A 27 -3.45 11.28 10.48
C SER A 27 -3.64 10.61 9.10
N PRO A 28 -4.71 10.95 8.36
CA PRO A 28 -4.91 10.48 6.99
C PRO A 28 -3.68 10.72 6.11
N GLN A 29 -3.00 11.86 6.27
CA GLN A 29 -1.81 12.20 5.48
C GLN A 29 -0.63 11.26 5.75
N VAL A 30 -0.46 10.79 6.99
CA VAL A 30 0.58 9.81 7.33
C VAL A 30 0.23 8.46 6.67
N LEU A 31 -1.03 8.03 6.75
CA LEU A 31 -1.50 6.79 6.12
C LEU A 31 -1.36 6.84 4.60
N ASP A 32 -1.62 8.00 3.99
CA ASP A 32 -1.39 8.23 2.56
C ASP A 32 0.09 8.05 2.18
N LEU A 33 1.00 8.64 2.96
CA LEU A 33 2.43 8.56 2.69
C LEU A 33 2.95 7.12 2.79
N VAL A 34 2.45 6.38 3.77
CA VAL A 34 2.72 4.95 3.96
C VAL A 34 2.14 4.14 2.80
N TRP A 35 0.91 4.44 2.39
CA TRP A 35 0.23 3.76 1.28
C TRP A 35 0.96 3.93 -0.05
N ARG A 36 1.54 5.11 -0.32
CA ARG A 36 2.31 5.36 -1.54
C ARG A 36 3.46 4.36 -1.73
N ARG A 37 4.05 3.85 -0.65
CA ARG A 37 5.13 2.83 -0.69
C ARG A 37 4.64 1.48 -1.20
N THR A 38 3.34 1.20 -1.11
CA THR A 38 2.76 -0.03 -1.67
C THR A 38 2.77 -0.02 -3.21
N GLY A 39 2.73 1.17 -3.83
CA GLY A 39 2.57 1.34 -5.28
C GLY A 39 1.14 1.16 -5.80
N LEU A 40 0.16 0.94 -4.92
CA LEU A 40 -1.25 0.74 -5.26
C LEU A 40 -1.97 2.08 -5.55
N ARG A 41 -3.23 2.02 -6.02
CA ARG A 41 -4.00 3.24 -6.33
C ARG A 41 -4.49 3.89 -5.04
N GLN A 42 -4.53 5.22 -5.02
CA GLN A 42 -4.94 5.97 -3.82
C GLN A 42 -6.38 5.66 -3.39
N ARG A 43 -7.29 5.48 -4.35
CA ARG A 43 -8.68 5.09 -4.08
C ARG A 43 -8.83 3.76 -3.34
N ASP A 44 -7.84 2.88 -3.45
CA ASP A 44 -7.87 1.57 -2.82
C ASP A 44 -7.47 1.65 -1.32
N LEU A 45 -6.90 2.79 -0.87
CA LEU A 45 -6.59 3.04 0.53
C LEU A 45 -7.85 3.14 1.39
N ALA A 46 -8.88 3.84 0.92
CA ALA A 46 -10.14 3.98 1.65
C ALA A 46 -10.79 2.62 1.92
N VAL A 47 -10.70 1.70 0.95
CA VAL A 47 -11.16 0.32 1.09
C VAL A 47 -10.33 -0.43 2.13
N ALA A 48 -9.00 -0.33 2.07
CA ALA A 48 -8.12 -0.95 3.05
C ALA A 48 -8.37 -0.44 4.48
N LEU A 49 -8.53 0.88 4.66
CA LEU A 49 -8.83 1.49 5.95
C LEU A 49 -10.20 1.09 6.49
N GLY A 50 -11.21 1.02 5.61
CA GLY A 50 -12.53 0.50 5.94
C GLY A 50 -12.43 -0.93 6.49
N THR A 51 -11.75 -1.82 5.76
CA THR A 51 -11.55 -3.21 6.20
C THR A 51 -10.76 -3.30 7.51
N PHE A 52 -9.76 -2.45 7.74
CA PHE A 52 -9.03 -2.42 9.02
C PHE A 52 -9.92 -1.96 10.18
N CYS A 53 -10.82 -1.00 9.95
CA CYS A 53 -11.77 -0.54 10.97
C CYS A 53 -12.84 -1.60 11.26
N GLU A 54 -13.39 -2.24 10.23
CA GLU A 54 -14.35 -3.35 10.36
C GLU A 54 -13.77 -4.53 11.14
N LYS A 55 -12.49 -4.85 10.90
CA LYS A 55 -11.76 -5.90 11.64
C LYS A 55 -11.32 -5.48 13.04
N GLY A 56 -11.57 -4.23 13.44
CA GLY A 56 -11.14 -3.70 14.74
C GLY A 56 -9.64 -3.49 14.88
N TRP A 57 -8.87 -3.49 13.79
CA TRP A 57 -7.42 -3.30 13.80
C TRP A 57 -7.02 -1.83 13.89
N LEU A 58 -7.85 -0.96 13.30
CA LEU A 58 -7.75 0.49 13.47
C LEU A 58 -9.02 1.02 14.11
N LYS A 59 -8.85 1.97 15.02
CA LYS A 59 -9.95 2.77 15.55
C LYS A 59 -9.91 4.15 14.90
N ARG A 60 -10.97 4.49 14.17
CA ARG A 60 -11.21 5.84 13.67
C ARG A 60 -11.83 6.69 14.77
N TYR A 61 -11.34 7.91 14.95
CA TYR A 61 -11.90 8.90 15.88
C TYR A 61 -11.58 10.31 15.41
N GLN A 62 -12.12 11.32 16.09
CA GLN A 62 -11.79 12.73 15.82
C GLN A 62 -11.01 13.34 16.98
N ARG A 63 -10.02 14.15 16.65
CA ARG A 63 -9.24 14.95 17.59
C ARG A 63 -9.02 16.33 16.99
N GLU A 64 -9.39 17.38 17.72
CA GLU A 64 -9.26 18.77 17.27
C GLU A 64 -9.96 19.04 15.93
N GLY A 65 -11.12 18.39 15.69
CA GLY A 65 -11.86 18.51 14.42
C GLY A 65 -11.25 17.76 13.23
N HIS A 66 -10.15 17.05 13.44
CA HIS A 66 -9.47 16.27 12.40
C HIS A 66 -9.68 14.77 12.61
N GLU A 67 -9.89 14.05 11.51
CA GLU A 67 -9.94 12.59 11.50
C GLU A 67 -8.57 12.01 11.86
N ARG A 68 -8.58 11.02 12.77
CA ARG A 68 -7.39 10.30 13.23
C ARG A 68 -7.68 8.81 13.33
N TYR A 69 -6.62 8.04 13.23
CA TYR A 69 -6.63 6.58 13.30
C TYR A 69 -5.64 6.13 14.35
N ARG A 70 -6.06 5.22 15.23
CA ARG A 70 -5.18 4.60 16.23
C ARG A 70 -5.16 3.10 16.00
N LEU A 71 -3.96 2.51 16.04
CA LEU A 71 -3.82 1.06 16.00
C LEU A 71 -4.30 0.46 17.32
N THR A 72 -5.17 -0.55 17.25
CA THR A 72 -5.60 -1.29 18.44
C THR A 72 -4.54 -2.31 18.83
N ILE A 73 -4.62 -2.83 20.05
CA ILE A 73 -3.73 -3.91 20.50
C ILE A 73 -3.87 -5.13 19.58
N ASP A 74 -5.11 -5.51 19.26
CA ASP A 74 -5.40 -6.61 18.32
C ASP A 74 -4.84 -6.34 16.93
N GLY A 75 -5.00 -5.10 16.43
CA GLY A 75 -4.37 -4.68 15.18
C GLY A 75 -2.85 -4.83 15.23
N GLY A 76 -2.21 -4.42 16.31
CA GLY A 76 -0.78 -4.59 16.53
C GLY A 76 -0.33 -6.05 16.49
N ILE A 77 -1.03 -6.94 17.19
CA ILE A 77 -0.76 -8.38 17.20
C ILE A 77 -0.89 -8.97 15.79
N GLN A 78 -1.99 -8.65 15.09
CA GLN A 78 -2.24 -9.14 13.75
C GLN A 78 -1.19 -8.63 12.75
N LEU A 79 -0.84 -7.34 12.82
CA LEU A 79 0.22 -6.75 11.99
C LEU A 79 1.60 -7.35 12.27
N HIS A 80 1.89 -7.68 13.53
CA HIS A 80 3.12 -8.37 13.88
C HIS A 80 3.14 -9.80 13.30
N GLY A 81 2.00 -10.50 13.34
CA GLY A 81 1.83 -11.80 12.69
C GLY A 81 2.02 -11.77 11.17
N GLN A 82 1.76 -10.63 10.51
CA GLN A 82 2.06 -10.45 9.07
C GLN A 82 3.56 -10.24 8.76
N ARG A 83 4.43 -10.16 9.78
CA ARG A 83 5.90 -10.17 9.61
C ARG A 83 6.47 -11.58 9.47
N ASP A 84 5.65 -12.63 9.61
CA ASP A 84 6.06 -14.02 9.47
C ASP A 84 6.71 -14.31 8.09
N PRO A 85 7.58 -15.33 8.01
CA PRO A 85 8.53 -15.48 6.91
C PRO A 85 7.89 -15.59 5.52
N LEU A 86 8.60 -15.00 4.55
CA LEU A 86 8.23 -14.72 3.15
C LEU A 86 7.50 -15.84 2.39
N TRP A 87 7.66 -17.11 2.79
CA TRP A 87 7.04 -18.26 2.14
C TRP A 87 5.55 -18.41 2.44
N LYS A 88 5.00 -17.86 3.53
CA LYS A 88 3.56 -17.90 3.80
C LYS A 88 2.76 -16.91 2.93
N HIS A 89 3.43 -15.91 2.36
CA HIS A 89 2.80 -14.83 1.59
C HIS A 89 3.41 -14.63 0.20
N TRP A 90 4.08 -15.66 -0.33
CA TRP A 90 4.80 -15.58 -1.60
C TRP A 90 3.88 -15.25 -2.77
N GLN A 91 2.65 -15.77 -2.76
CA GLN A 91 1.65 -15.53 -3.80
C GLN A 91 1.17 -14.08 -3.78
N GLU A 92 0.91 -13.52 -2.60
CA GLU A 92 0.55 -12.13 -2.41
C GLU A 92 1.71 -11.19 -2.76
N ASP A 93 2.95 -11.55 -2.40
CA ASP A 93 4.15 -10.80 -2.78
C ASP A 93 4.35 -10.78 -4.29
N TRP A 94 4.16 -11.92 -4.96
CA TRP A 94 4.21 -12.00 -6.43
C TRP A 94 3.11 -11.14 -7.07
N MET A 95 1.89 -11.16 -6.53
CA MET A 95 0.80 -10.31 -7.01
C MET A 95 1.08 -8.82 -6.80
N LEU A 96 1.62 -8.42 -5.64
CA LEU A 96 2.02 -7.04 -5.37
C LEU A 96 3.14 -6.59 -6.29
N GLN A 97 4.15 -7.44 -6.55
CA GLN A 97 5.19 -7.15 -7.53
C GLN A 97 4.62 -7.00 -8.94
N ARG A 98 3.72 -7.88 -9.37
CA ARG A 98 3.06 -7.81 -10.69
C ARG A 98 2.23 -6.53 -10.84
N LEU A 99 1.53 -6.11 -9.79
CA LEU A 99 0.78 -4.84 -9.76
C LEU A 99 1.73 -3.63 -9.85
N ARG A 100 2.87 -3.67 -9.16
CA ARG A 100 3.90 -2.61 -9.23
C ARG A 100 4.56 -2.55 -10.62
N GLN A 101 4.89 -3.68 -11.22
CA GLN A 101 5.52 -3.76 -12.54
C GLN A 101 4.60 -3.25 -13.66
N ARG A 102 3.31 -3.58 -13.64
CA ARG A 102 2.33 -3.05 -14.61
C ARG A 102 2.27 -1.52 -14.61
N ARG A 103 2.51 -0.89 -13.46
CA ARG A 103 2.54 0.57 -13.34
C ARG A 103 3.82 1.18 -13.92
N ARG A 104 4.94 0.45 -13.90
CA ARG A 104 6.19 0.84 -14.58
C ARG A 104 6.15 0.58 -16.09
N GLY A 105 5.44 -0.47 -16.53
CA GLY A 105 5.32 -0.85 -17.93
C GLY A 105 4.38 0.02 -18.78
N ALA A 106 3.64 0.96 -18.18
CA ALA A 106 2.77 1.89 -18.90
C ALA A 106 3.44 3.25 -19.24
N GLY A 107 4.77 3.34 -19.11
CA GLY A 107 5.53 4.58 -19.32
C GLY A 107 6.83 4.42 -20.11
N SER A 108 7.06 3.28 -20.75
CA SER A 108 8.12 3.13 -21.74
C SER A 108 7.48 2.93 -23.10
N GLU A 109 6.97 4.02 -23.68
CA GLU A 109 6.95 4.11 -25.13
C GLU A 109 8.34 3.71 -25.63
N PRO A 110 8.45 2.84 -26.66
CA PRO A 110 9.70 2.73 -27.36
C PRO A 110 9.94 4.11 -27.94
N ARG A 111 10.89 4.85 -27.36
CA ARG A 111 11.41 6.06 -27.95
C ARG A 111 11.96 5.62 -29.30
N GLN A 112 11.13 5.76 -30.34
CA GLN A 112 11.53 5.80 -31.73
C GLN A 112 12.57 6.91 -31.83
N ARG A 113 13.83 6.57 -31.51
CA ARG A 113 14.97 7.35 -31.96
C ARG A 113 15.02 7.09 -33.45
N ARG A 114 14.32 7.97 -34.16
CA ARG A 114 14.42 8.29 -35.57
C ARG A 114 15.65 7.64 -36.22
N GLU A 115 15.40 6.59 -36.98
CA GLU A 115 16.03 6.47 -38.30
C GLU A 115 15.64 7.71 -39.08
N SER A 116 16.53 8.70 -39.19
CA SER A 116 16.59 9.73 -40.23
C SER A 116 17.72 10.69 -39.89
N ASP A 117 18.52 11.02 -40.90
CA ASP A 117 19.63 11.98 -40.93
C ASP A 117 21.02 11.50 -40.48
N LEU A 118 21.44 10.36 -41.03
CA LEU A 118 22.83 10.21 -41.50
C LEU A 118 22.81 10.07 -43.03
N ALA A 119 22.25 11.08 -43.67
CA ALA A 119 22.47 11.42 -45.07
C ALA A 119 22.74 12.93 -45.12
N ALA A 120 23.86 13.28 -45.77
CA ALA A 120 24.34 14.63 -46.07
C ALA A 120 25.01 15.44 -44.94
N ALA A 121 26.33 15.27 -44.81
CA ALA A 121 27.31 16.29 -45.24
C ALA A 121 28.72 15.72 -45.20
#